data_AF-A0A1M4ZP54-F1
#
_entry.id   AF-A0A1M4ZP54-F1
#
_cell.length_a   1.000
_cell.length_b   1.000
_cell.length_c   1.000
_cell.angle_alpha   90.00
_cell.angle_beta   90.00
_cell.angle_gamma   90.00
#
_symmetry.space_group_name_H-M   'P 1'
#
loop_
_entity.id
_entity.type
_entity.pdbx_description
1 polymer ?
#
loop_
_entity_poly.entity_id
_entity_poly.type
_entity_poly.pdbx_seq_one_letter_code
_entity_poly.pdbx_strand_id
1 'polypeptide(L)'
;MNENSNEINSLIAELDKIEGLINRIIQNEDFETLPKILEQRKKILEKMALFSEEKIIQDRIEKLLNDDNIKMEKIKKDMEKIKQQLKTANKGKIAIKNGYMKIQEEVSKRKFNSNG
;
A
#
# COMPACT_ATOMS: atom_id res chain seq x y z
N MET A 1 37.76 18.41 0.94
CA MET A 1 36.74 17.37 0.73
C MET A 1 35.97 17.74 -0.52
N ASN A 2 35.82 16.81 -1.48
CA ASN A 2 35.19 17.06 -2.78
C ASN A 2 33.72 17.46 -2.59
N GLU A 3 33.28 18.57 -3.19
CA GLU A 3 31.88 19.05 -3.11
C GLU A 3 30.88 17.97 -3.52
N ASN A 4 31.19 17.21 -4.58
CA ASN A 4 30.40 16.05 -5.03
C ASN A 4 30.20 14.98 -3.96
N SER A 5 31.22 14.73 -3.12
CA SER A 5 31.13 13.70 -2.07
C SER A 5 30.17 14.10 -0.96
N ASN A 6 30.13 15.40 -0.62
CA ASN A 6 29.18 15.92 0.36
C ASN A 6 27.74 15.87 -0.16
N GLU A 7 27.53 16.21 -1.44
CA GLU A 7 26.22 16.15 -2.08
C GLU A 7 25.68 14.70 -2.15
N ILE A 8 26.51 13.75 -2.60
CA ILE A 8 26.18 12.33 -2.64
C ILE A 8 25.75 11.81 -1.27
N ASN A 9 26.53 12.13 -0.22
CA ASN A 9 26.21 11.70 1.14
C ASN A 9 24.89 12.31 1.64
N SER A 10 24.60 13.57 1.30
CA SER A 10 23.32 14.20 1.62
C SER A 10 22.15 13.50 0.95
N LEU A 11 22.27 13.21 -0.35
CA LEU A 11 21.24 12.51 -1.12
C LEU A 11 20.97 11.10 -0.57
N ILE A 12 22.02 10.36 -0.20
CA ILE A 12 21.89 9.03 0.43
C ILE A 12 21.16 9.15 1.77
N ALA A 13 21.53 10.12 2.61
CA ALA A 13 20.88 10.33 3.91
C ALA A 13 19.40 10.72 3.77
N GLU A 14 19.05 11.54 2.77
CA GLU A 14 17.66 11.86 2.44
C GLU A 14 16.90 10.63 1.95
N LEU A 15 17.49 9.84 1.05
CA LEU A 15 16.90 8.61 0.55
C LEU A 15 16.63 7.62 1.70
N ASP A 16 17.59 7.43 2.61
CA ASP A 16 17.46 6.50 3.74
C ASP A 16 16.32 6.90 4.68
N LYS A 17 16.09 8.21 4.89
CA LYS A 17 14.92 8.69 5.63
C LYS A 17 13.62 8.31 4.92
N ILE A 18 13.55 8.50 3.60
CA ILE A 18 12.37 8.12 2.80
C ILE A 18 12.14 6.61 2.85
N GLU A 19 13.17 5.79 2.67
CA GLU A 19 13.06 4.33 2.76
C GLU A 19 12.58 3.88 4.14
N GLY A 20 13.03 4.53 5.21
CA GLY A 20 12.53 4.30 6.57
C GLY A 20 11.03 4.60 6.71
N LEU A 21 10.54 5.67 6.07
CA LEU A 21 9.11 6.00 6.04
C LEU A 21 8.30 4.99 5.23
N ILE A 22 8.79 4.61 4.04
CA ILE A 22 8.15 3.57 3.21
C ILE A 22 8.01 2.26 3.99
N ASN A 23 9.07 1.84 4.69
CA ASN A 23 9.04 0.63 5.50
C ASN A 23 7.97 0.71 6.60
N ARG A 24 7.86 1.84 7.30
CA ARG A 24 6.81 2.04 8.33
C ARG A 24 5.41 2.01 7.73
N ILE A 25 5.21 2.66 6.58
CA ILE A 25 3.93 2.68 5.88
C ILE A 25 3.51 1.25 5.50
N ILE A 26 4.41 0.47 4.90
CA ILE A 26 4.14 -0.93 4.54
C ILE A 26 3.95 -1.81 5.78
N GLN A 27 4.62 -1.51 6.89
CA GLN A 27 4.42 -2.22 8.16
C GLN A 27 3.05 -1.95 8.77
N ASN A 28 2.58 -0.72 8.70
CA ASN A 28 1.31 -0.28 9.28
C ASN A 28 0.12 -0.41 8.32
N GLU A 29 0.36 -0.92 7.10
CA GLU A 29 -0.65 -1.05 6.04
C GLU A 29 -1.31 0.30 5.65
N ASP A 30 -0.62 1.42 5.88
CA ASP A 30 -1.09 2.78 5.56
C ASP A 30 -0.86 3.15 4.09
N PHE A 31 -1.52 2.41 3.19
CA PHE A 31 -1.29 2.56 1.76
C PHE A 31 -1.83 3.87 1.16
N GLU A 32 -2.62 4.64 1.91
CA GLU A 32 -3.15 5.94 1.46
C GLU A 32 -2.04 6.99 1.31
N THR A 33 -1.05 6.98 2.20
CA THR A 33 0.04 7.97 2.20
C THR A 33 1.22 7.56 1.31
N LEU A 34 1.30 6.29 0.93
CA LEU A 34 2.40 5.71 0.16
C LEU A 34 2.68 6.42 -1.19
N PRO A 35 1.68 6.78 -2.03
CA PRO A 35 1.94 7.41 -3.33
C PRO A 35 2.72 8.72 -3.21
N LYS A 36 2.41 9.54 -2.21
CA LYS A 36 3.10 10.82 -1.96
C LYS A 36 4.56 10.61 -1.59
N ILE A 37 4.84 9.59 -0.78
CA ILE A 37 6.21 9.27 -0.36
C ILE A 37 7.02 8.69 -1.52
N LEU A 38 6.41 7.85 -2.36
CA LEU A 38 7.06 7.34 -3.58
C LEU A 38 7.42 8.46 -4.58
N GLU A 39 6.60 9.50 -4.68
CA GLU A 39 6.92 10.67 -5.51
C GLU A 39 8.11 11.45 -4.96
N GLN A 40 8.23 11.59 -3.64
CA GLN A 40 9.41 12.19 -3.01
C GLN A 40 10.66 11.35 -3.26
N ARG A 41 10.54 10.02 -3.14
CA ARG A 41 11.60 9.06 -3.44
C ARG A 41 12.12 9.23 -4.86
N LYS A 42 11.20 9.30 -5.83
CA LYS A 42 11.53 9.48 -7.25
C LYS A 42 12.39 10.73 -7.47
N LYS A 43 12.01 11.86 -6.87
CA LYS A 43 12.77 13.12 -6.99
C LYS A 43 14.20 13.03 -6.45
N ILE A 44 14.43 12.23 -5.39
CA ILE A 44 15.79 12.00 -4.89
C ILE A 44 16.58 11.15 -5.87
N LEU A 45 15.97 10.07 -6.39
CA LEU A 45 16.62 9.19 -7.37
C LEU A 45 16.99 9.93 -8.67
N GLU A 46 16.14 10.85 -9.13
CA GLU A 46 16.42 11.73 -10.27
C GLU A 46 17.66 12.60 -10.04
N LYS A 47 17.85 13.13 -8.83
CA LYS A 47 19.07 13.87 -8.47
C LYS A 47 20.29 12.95 -8.38
N MET A 48 20.14 11.76 -7.80
CA MET A 48 21.22 10.77 -7.69
C MET A 48 21.67 10.25 -9.07
N ALA A 49 20.82 10.30 -10.09
CA ALA A 49 21.17 9.89 -11.45
C ALA A 49 22.35 10.70 -12.04
N LEU A 50 22.55 11.95 -11.60
CA LEU A 50 23.69 12.79 -11.97
C LEU A 50 25.04 12.18 -11.55
N PHE A 51 25.01 11.30 -10.55
CA PHE A 51 26.17 10.63 -9.97
C PHE A 51 26.16 9.11 -10.25
N SER A 52 25.50 8.68 -11.33
CA SER A 52 25.27 7.25 -11.64
C SER A 52 26.54 6.43 -11.88
N GLU A 53 27.65 7.08 -12.23
CA GLU A 53 28.97 6.43 -12.38
C GLU A 53 29.67 6.19 -11.05
N GLU A 54 29.24 6.86 -9.97
CA GLU A 54 29.82 6.72 -8.64
C GLU A 54 29.44 5.38 -8.02
N LYS A 55 30.45 4.59 -7.65
CA LYS A 55 30.26 3.24 -7.11
C LYS A 55 29.32 3.22 -5.90
N ILE A 56 29.43 4.20 -5.01
CA ILE A 56 28.57 4.31 -3.83
C ILE A 56 27.08 4.45 -4.18
N ILE A 57 26.77 5.12 -5.29
CA ILE A 57 25.40 5.25 -5.80
C ILE A 57 24.94 3.92 -6.37
N GLN A 58 25.78 3.25 -7.17
CA GLN A 58 25.48 1.94 -7.75
C GLN A 58 25.18 0.89 -6.65
N ASP A 59 26.06 0.78 -5.66
CA ASP A 59 25.90 -0.12 -4.51
C ASP A 59 24.59 0.19 -3.75
N ARG A 60 24.25 1.48 -3.59
CA ARG A 60 23.02 1.89 -2.91
C ARG A 60 21.76 1.51 -3.70
N ILE A 61 21.78 1.66 -5.02
CA ILE A 61 20.67 1.32 -5.91
C ILE A 61 20.46 -0.20 -5.96
N GLU A 62 21.53 -0.99 -6.02
CA GLU A 62 21.42 -2.45 -5.97
C GLU A 62 20.72 -2.93 -4.69
N LYS A 63 21.13 -2.40 -3.54
CA LYS A 63 20.45 -2.67 -2.26
C LYS A 63 18.98 -2.26 -2.30
N LEU A 64 18.68 -1.09 -2.86
CA LEU A 64 17.33 -0.56 -2.95
C LEU A 64 16.41 -1.46 -3.80
N LEU A 65 16.91 -1.99 -4.92
CA LEU A 65 16.18 -2.95 -5.76
C LEU A 65 15.87 -4.25 -5.02
N ASN A 66 16.85 -4.77 -4.27
CA ASN A 66 16.63 -5.96 -3.45
C ASN A 66 15.56 -5.72 -2.36
N ASP A 67 15.65 -4.59 -1.66
CA ASP A 67 14.67 -4.21 -0.64
C ASP A 67 13.27 -4.03 -1.24
N ASP A 68 13.17 -3.48 -2.44
CA ASP A 68 11.89 -3.28 -3.15
C ASP A 68 11.25 -4.59 -3.57
N ASN A 69 12.03 -5.58 -4.01
CA ASN A 69 11.52 -6.92 -4.29
C ASN A 69 10.87 -7.54 -3.04
N ILE A 70 11.52 -7.39 -1.88
CA ILE A 70 10.99 -7.87 -0.60
C ILE A 70 9.69 -7.14 -0.23
N LYS A 71 9.68 -5.81 -0.36
CA LYS A 71 8.49 -4.97 -0.10
C LYS A 71 7.33 -5.38 -1.01
N MET A 72 7.58 -5.58 -2.30
CA MET A 72 6.56 -5.99 -3.27
C MET A 72 5.91 -7.32 -2.90
N GLU A 73 6.70 -8.31 -2.48
CA GLU A 73 6.16 -9.60 -2.05
C GLU A 73 5.27 -9.48 -0.80
N LYS A 74 5.61 -8.57 0.12
CA LYS A 74 4.73 -8.27 1.25
C LYS A 74 3.42 -7.61 0.79
N ILE A 75 3.50 -6.55 0.00
CA ILE A 75 2.33 -5.80 -0.46
C ILE A 75 1.39 -6.72 -1.27
N LYS A 76 1.91 -7.62 -2.11
CA LYS A 76 1.10 -8.60 -2.84
C LYS A 76 0.28 -9.49 -1.89
N LYS A 77 0.88 -9.98 -0.81
CA LYS A 77 0.19 -10.80 0.19
C LYS A 77 -0.93 -10.00 0.87
N ASP A 78 -0.67 -8.74 1.21
CA ASP A 78 -1.66 -7.89 1.87
C ASP A 78 -2.82 -7.53 0.92
N MET A 79 -2.54 -7.27 -0.36
CA MET A 79 -3.58 -7.10 -1.39
C MET A 79 -4.48 -8.33 -1.54
N GLU A 80 -3.93 -9.55 -1.53
CA GLU A 80 -4.74 -10.76 -1.62
C GLU A 80 -5.61 -10.96 -0.37
N LYS A 81 -5.14 -10.60 0.83
CA LYS A 81 -5.99 -10.58 2.05
C LYS A 81 -7.16 -9.60 1.89
N ILE A 82 -6.89 -8.37 1.45
CA ILE A 82 -7.92 -7.34 1.23
C ILE A 82 -8.97 -7.82 0.22
N LYS A 83 -8.53 -8.45 -0.87
CA LYS A 83 -9.42 -9.01 -1.89
C LYS A 83 -10.32 -10.12 -1.35
N GLN A 84 -9.78 -10.99 -0.49
CA GLN A 84 -10.58 -12.02 0.19
C GLN A 84 -11.60 -11.40 1.15
N GLN A 85 -11.18 -10.42 1.96
CA GLN A 85 -12.07 -9.69 2.86
C GLN A 85 -13.21 -9.00 2.10
N LEU A 86 -12.90 -8.34 0.98
CA LEU A 86 -13.89 -7.68 0.13
C LEU A 86 -14.91 -8.68 -0.44
N LYS A 87 -14.46 -9.85 -0.90
CA LYS A 87 -15.36 -10.93 -1.37
C LYS A 87 -16.30 -11.38 -0.24
N THR A 88 -15.77 -11.56 0.97
CA THR A 88 -16.56 -11.98 2.14
C THR A 88 -17.57 -10.89 2.54
N ALA A 89 -17.16 -9.64 2.59
CA ALA A 89 -18.05 -8.51 2.90
C ALA A 89 -19.20 -8.39 1.89
N ASN A 90 -18.92 -8.56 0.59
CA ASN A 90 -19.94 -8.56 -0.45
C ASN A 90 -20.93 -9.73 -0.31
N LYS A 91 -20.45 -10.93 0.02
CA LYS A 91 -21.32 -12.08 0.33
C LYS A 91 -22.21 -11.79 1.55
N GLY A 92 -21.64 -11.24 2.62
CA GLY A 92 -22.38 -10.82 3.80
C GLY A 92 -23.47 -9.80 3.49
N LYS A 93 -23.16 -8.78 2.68
CA LYS A 93 -24.13 -7.77 2.24
C LYS A 93 -25.31 -8.38 1.48
N ILE A 94 -25.05 -9.34 0.59
CA ILE A 94 -26.10 -10.08 -0.13
C ILE A 94 -26.95 -10.93 0.83
N ALA A 95 -26.31 -11.66 1.74
CA ALA A 95 -27.01 -12.50 2.72
C ALA A 95 -27.92 -11.66 3.63
N ILE A 96 -27.43 -10.51 4.11
CA ILE A 96 -28.20 -9.55 4.91
C ILE A 96 -29.41 -9.03 4.11
N LYS A 97 -29.19 -8.56 2.88
CA LYS A 97 -30.28 -8.09 2.00
C LYS A 97 -31.35 -9.16 1.82
N ASN A 98 -30.94 -10.38 1.51
CA ASN A 98 -31.86 -11.51 1.29
C ASN A 98 -32.61 -11.88 2.59
N GLY A 99 -31.95 -11.85 3.73
CA GLY A 99 -32.57 -12.07 5.04
C GLY A 99 -33.64 -11.03 5.36
N TYR A 100 -33.33 -9.74 5.17
CA TYR A 100 -34.30 -8.66 5.36
C TYR A 100 -35.51 -8.78 4.42
N MET A 101 -35.31 -9.14 3.14
CA MET A 101 -36.41 -9.36 2.19
C MET A 101 -37.32 -10.50 2.65
N LYS A 102 -36.76 -11.64 3.09
CA LYS A 102 -37.56 -12.76 3.61
C LYS A 102 -38.40 -12.37 4.83
N ILE A 103 -37.83 -11.62 5.77
CA ILE A 103 -38.56 -11.15 6.96
C ILE A 103 -39.71 -10.21 6.55
N GLN A 104 -39.48 -9.28 5.61
CA GLN A 104 -40.52 -8.39 5.10
C GLN A 104 -41.67 -9.14 4.42
N GLU A 105 -41.34 -10.15 3.61
CA GLU A 105 -42.35 -11.03 2.98
C GLU A 105 -43.17 -11.78 4.03
N GLU A 106 -42.54 -12.35 5.06
CA GLU A 106 -43.22 -13.06 6.14
C GLU A 106 -44.14 -12.14 6.95
N VAL A 107 -43.67 -10.93 7.32
CA VAL A 107 -44.47 -9.94 8.02
C VAL A 107 -45.67 -9.52 7.17
N SER A 108 -45.48 -9.33 5.86
CA SER A 108 -46.56 -8.95 4.93
C SER A 108 -47.61 -10.06 4.81
N LYS A 109 -47.18 -11.33 4.68
CA LYS A 109 -48.08 -12.49 4.64
C LYS A 109 -48.87 -12.65 5.95
N ARG A 110 -48.23 -12.47 7.11
CA ARG A 110 -48.92 -12.56 8.41
C ARG A 110 -49.97 -11.45 8.58
N LYS A 111 -49.67 -10.22 8.18
CA LYS A 111 -50.64 -9.11 8.19
C LYS A 111 -51.81 -9.34 7.23
N PHE A 112 -51.55 -9.94 6.06
CA PHE A 112 -52.60 -10.28 5.11
C PHE A 112 -53.55 -11.35 5.68
N ASN A 113 -52.98 -12.39 6.31
CA ASN A 113 -53.76 -13.49 6.90
C ASN A 113 -54.48 -13.15 8.21
N SER A 114 -54.15 -12.04 8.89
CA SER A 114 -54.85 -11.61 10.11
C SER A 114 -56.05 -10.67 9.86
N ASN A 115 -56.25 -10.24 8.62
CA ASN A 115 -57.31 -9.31 8.21
C ASN A 115 -58.41 -9.97 7.35
N GLY A 116 -58.40 -11.30 7.24
CA GLY A 116 -59.49 -12.11 6.68
C GLY A 116 -60.11 -12.99 7.75
#